data_AF-A0A1G2LBQ6-F1
#
_entry.id   AF-A0A1G2LBQ6-F1
#
_cell.length_a   1.000
_cell.length_b   1.000
_cell.length_c   1.000
_cell.angle_alpha   90.00
_cell.angle_beta   90.00
_cell.angle_gamma   90.00
#
_symmetry.space_group_name_H-M   'P 1'
#
loop_
_entity.id
_entity.type
_entity.pdbx_description
1 polymer ?
#
loop_
_entity_poly.entity_id
_entity_poly.type
_entity_poly.pdbx_seq_one_letter_code
_entity_poly.pdbx_strand_id
1 'polypeptide(L)'
;MKRITYVDGQYSQLKLDDDSRVFVEILPERVRVKKMILGVIPTKTVWEFVFPFYIRTAIEAWESSKMVLSIVLETIENAKDLEGLKIILEGETNKALREYIKEHGEEARDISVDKVGMHAIKQMLNPKELQKIETITHEYGKVLERVGQETMQKYPAAVYPQSLLPYPKEIIEKALNDGLRYIEDEKMIANIKNCLAFLIAFIDDEEANKRNSELLNSKEFQDAVKKRLSKDNQ
;
A
#
# COMPACT_ATOMS: atom_id res chain seq x y z
N MET A 1 30.42 -13.38 -29.42
CA MET A 1 31.26 -13.32 -28.19
C MET A 1 30.92 -14.55 -27.36
N LYS A 2 31.90 -15.36 -26.93
CA LYS A 2 31.66 -16.66 -26.27
C LYS A 2 31.16 -16.47 -24.83
N ARG A 3 29.96 -16.98 -24.56
CA ARG A 3 29.31 -17.10 -23.24
C ARG A 3 30.23 -17.89 -22.30
N ILE A 4 30.58 -17.32 -21.15
CA ILE A 4 31.14 -18.09 -20.02
C ILE A 4 30.06 -18.08 -18.94
N THR A 5 29.13 -19.04 -19.02
CA THR A 5 28.06 -19.24 -18.05
C THR A 5 28.44 -20.34 -17.06
N TYR A 6 28.38 -20.05 -15.76
CA TYR A 6 28.32 -21.06 -14.71
C TYR A 6 26.87 -21.05 -14.17
N VAL A 7 26.13 -22.11 -14.49
CA VAL A 7 24.67 -22.29 -14.31
C VAL A 7 23.83 -21.26 -15.07
N ASP A 8 23.06 -21.71 -16.07
CA ASP A 8 22.12 -20.86 -16.82
C ASP A 8 21.17 -20.13 -15.84
N GLY A 9 21.15 -18.80 -15.91
CA GLY A 9 20.15 -17.96 -15.23
C GLY A 9 20.52 -17.36 -13.86
N GLN A 10 21.75 -17.55 -13.33
CA GLN A 10 22.13 -16.98 -12.02
C GLN A 10 23.17 -15.86 -12.07
N TYR A 11 24.10 -15.86 -13.04
CA TYR A 11 25.17 -14.86 -13.11
C TYR A 11 25.58 -14.57 -14.55
N SER A 12 25.80 -13.30 -14.90
CA SER A 12 26.26 -12.85 -16.22
C SER A 12 27.42 -11.87 -16.11
N GLN A 13 28.48 -12.09 -16.89
CA GLN A 13 29.46 -11.04 -17.18
C GLN A 13 29.03 -10.31 -18.44
N LEU A 14 28.76 -9.01 -18.32
CA LEU A 14 28.40 -8.16 -19.46
C LEU A 14 29.59 -7.27 -19.82
N LYS A 15 29.85 -7.17 -21.12
CA LYS A 15 30.72 -6.14 -21.68
C LYS A 15 29.81 -5.02 -22.21
N LEU A 16 29.98 -3.82 -21.69
CA LEU A 16 29.22 -2.63 -22.08
C LEU A 16 29.87 -1.96 -23.31
N ASP A 17 29.14 -1.04 -23.93
CA ASP A 17 29.59 -0.30 -25.12
C ASP A 17 30.81 0.59 -24.83
N ASP A 18 31.02 1.02 -23.58
CA ASP A 18 32.19 1.77 -23.12
C ASP A 18 33.42 0.88 -22.84
N ASP A 19 33.41 -0.37 -23.34
CA ASP A 19 34.38 -1.43 -23.10
C ASP A 19 34.53 -1.89 -21.64
N SER A 20 33.79 -1.29 -20.71
CA SER A 20 33.79 -1.71 -19.32
C SER A 20 33.10 -3.07 -19.14
N ARG A 21 33.45 -3.75 -18.05
CA ARG A 21 32.87 -5.05 -17.71
C ARG A 21 32.18 -4.97 -16.37
N VAL A 22 30.98 -5.54 -16.33
CA VAL A 22 30.18 -5.66 -15.12
C VAL A 22 29.82 -7.10 -14.86
N PHE A 23 29.79 -7.45 -13.59
CA PHE A 23 29.33 -8.73 -13.10
C PHE A 23 27.91 -8.54 -12.54
N VAL A 24 26.96 -9.24 -13.13
CA VAL A 24 25.55 -9.21 -12.76
C VAL A 24 25.20 -10.50 -12.03
N GLU A 25 24.77 -10.37 -10.78
CA GLU A 25 24.29 -11.47 -9.93
C GLU A 25 22.77 -11.40 -9.87
N ILE A 26 22.08 -12.46 -10.30
CA ILE A 26 20.64 -12.61 -10.15
C ILE A 26 20.40 -13.49 -8.93
N LEU A 27 19.99 -12.85 -7.84
CA LEU A 27 19.63 -13.49 -6.57
C LEU A 27 18.10 -13.58 -6.46
N PRO A 28 17.54 -14.48 -5.63
CA PRO A 28 16.09 -14.60 -5.48
C PRO A 28 15.36 -13.30 -5.14
N GLU A 29 15.98 -12.42 -4.36
CA GLU A 29 15.38 -11.17 -3.89
C GLU A 29 15.85 -9.93 -4.65
N ARG A 30 16.88 -10.03 -5.50
CA ARG A 30 17.47 -8.87 -6.18
C ARG A 30 18.39 -9.24 -7.35
N VAL A 31 18.62 -8.28 -8.23
CA VAL A 31 19.78 -8.25 -9.12
C VAL A 31 20.84 -7.34 -8.53
N ARG A 32 22.10 -7.78 -8.45
CA ARG A 32 23.24 -6.92 -8.09
C ARG A 32 24.18 -6.76 -9.26
N VAL A 33 24.72 -5.56 -9.40
CA VAL A 33 25.72 -5.26 -10.41
C VAL A 33 26.98 -4.75 -9.74
N LYS A 34 28.10 -5.38 -10.09
CA LYS A 34 29.44 -5.08 -9.58
C LYS A 34 30.32 -4.71 -10.76
N LYS A 35 31.15 -3.67 -10.64
CA LYS A 35 32.20 -3.41 -11.65
C LYS A 35 33.27 -4.50 -11.56
N MET A 36 33.87 -4.85 -12.70
CA MET A 36 35.01 -5.77 -12.72
C MET A 36 36.33 -5.01 -12.84
N ILE A 37 37.29 -5.31 -11.97
CA ILE A 37 38.68 -4.88 -12.09
C ILE A 37 39.47 -5.95 -12.86
N LEU A 38 40.34 -5.51 -13.77
CA LEU A 38 41.13 -6.37 -14.66
C LEU A 38 40.28 -7.37 -15.48
N GLY A 39 38.98 -7.08 -15.63
CA GLY A 39 38.04 -7.93 -16.35
C GLY A 39 37.77 -9.30 -15.72
N VAL A 40 38.25 -9.56 -14.49
CA VAL A 40 38.09 -10.86 -13.80
C VAL A 40 37.68 -10.76 -12.33
N ILE A 41 37.92 -9.64 -11.63
CA ILE A 41 37.63 -9.51 -10.19
C ILE A 41 36.39 -8.62 -9.97
N PRO A 42 35.26 -9.15 -9.47
CA PRO A 42 34.11 -8.34 -9.06
C PRO A 42 34.47 -7.43 -7.87
N THR A 43 34.04 -6.18 -7.92
CA THR A 43 34.25 -5.18 -6.86
C THR A 43 33.01 -5.00 -5.98
N LYS A 44 32.94 -3.90 -5.21
CA LYS A 44 31.73 -3.52 -4.49
C LYS A 44 30.54 -3.36 -5.45
N THR A 45 29.34 -3.64 -4.95
CA THR A 45 28.09 -3.38 -5.65
C THR A 45 28.04 -1.90 -6.05
N VAL A 46 27.84 -1.65 -7.33
CA VAL A 46 27.67 -0.29 -7.87
C VAL A 46 26.20 0.05 -8.07
N TRP A 47 25.36 -0.97 -8.21
CA TRP A 47 23.91 -0.82 -8.32
C TRP A 47 23.23 -2.15 -7.96
N GLU A 48 22.01 -2.06 -7.43
CA GLU A 48 21.15 -3.21 -7.24
C GLU A 48 19.70 -2.87 -7.59
N PHE A 49 18.99 -3.86 -8.12
CA PHE A 49 17.56 -3.84 -8.33
C PHE A 49 16.94 -4.86 -7.39
N VAL A 50 16.13 -4.40 -6.44
CA VAL A 50 15.45 -5.29 -5.51
C VAL A 50 14.16 -5.76 -6.18
N PHE A 51 13.97 -7.08 -6.25
CA PHE A 51 12.73 -7.60 -6.80
C PHE A 51 11.56 -7.18 -5.92
N PRO A 52 10.40 -6.86 -6.54
CA PRO A 52 9.19 -6.64 -5.78
C PRO A 52 8.68 -7.91 -5.10
N PHE A 53 9.25 -9.09 -5.34
CA PHE A 53 8.90 -10.33 -4.66
C PHE A 53 10.05 -11.33 -4.69
N TYR A 54 9.98 -12.35 -3.84
CA TYR A 54 10.98 -13.41 -3.82
C TYR A 54 10.83 -14.34 -5.02
N ILE A 55 11.80 -14.31 -5.93
CA ILE A 55 11.91 -15.23 -7.05
C ILE A 55 12.59 -16.50 -6.53
N ARG A 56 11.81 -17.42 -5.93
CA ARG A 56 12.31 -18.80 -5.73
C ARG A 56 12.54 -19.42 -7.11
N THR A 57 13.61 -20.22 -7.22
CA THR A 57 14.06 -20.94 -8.43
C THR A 57 12.95 -21.16 -9.47
N ALA A 58 13.24 -20.81 -10.73
CA ALA A 58 12.30 -20.75 -11.88
C ALA A 58 11.35 -21.95 -12.06
N ILE A 59 11.65 -23.09 -11.44
CA ILE A 59 10.89 -24.34 -11.47
C ILE A 59 9.61 -24.27 -10.61
N GLU A 60 9.61 -23.50 -9.51
CA GLU A 60 8.47 -23.36 -8.58
C GLU A 60 7.89 -21.93 -8.56
N ALA A 61 8.38 -21.08 -9.46
CA ALA A 61 8.00 -19.67 -9.52
C ALA A 61 6.56 -19.51 -10.04
N TRP A 62 5.81 -18.56 -9.46
CA TRP A 62 4.49 -18.15 -9.94
C TRP A 62 4.59 -17.63 -11.38
N GLU A 63 3.48 -17.63 -12.13
CA GLU A 63 3.46 -17.10 -13.50
C GLU A 63 3.93 -15.64 -13.57
N SER A 64 3.52 -14.81 -12.61
CA SER A 64 4.03 -13.43 -12.48
C SER A 64 5.54 -13.37 -12.22
N SER A 65 6.07 -14.32 -11.46
CA SER A 65 7.51 -14.42 -11.18
C SER A 65 8.31 -14.89 -12.37
N LYS A 66 7.78 -15.83 -13.16
CA LYS A 66 8.38 -16.25 -14.44
C LYS A 66 8.41 -15.10 -15.43
N MET A 67 7.33 -14.34 -15.53
CA MET A 67 7.25 -13.16 -16.40
C MET A 67 8.30 -12.10 -16.03
N VAL A 68 8.39 -11.72 -14.74
CA VAL A 68 9.40 -10.74 -14.28
C VAL A 68 10.82 -11.28 -14.48
N LEU A 69 11.07 -12.56 -14.20
CA LEU A 69 12.37 -13.18 -14.45
C LEU A 69 12.75 -13.15 -15.93
N SER A 70 11.81 -13.42 -16.84
CA SER A 70 12.03 -13.33 -18.29
C SER A 70 12.42 -11.92 -18.71
N ILE A 71 11.70 -10.89 -18.24
CA ILE A 71 12.04 -9.48 -18.51
C ILE A 71 13.45 -9.18 -18.02
N VAL A 72 13.81 -9.66 -16.82
CA VAL A 72 15.13 -9.41 -16.24
C VAL A 72 16.23 -10.05 -17.07
N LEU A 73 16.05 -11.31 -17.46
CA LEU A 73 17.01 -12.03 -18.28
C LEU A 73 17.18 -11.37 -19.65
N GLU A 74 16.07 -11.03 -20.33
CA GLU A 74 16.10 -10.34 -21.63
C GLU A 74 16.76 -8.98 -21.54
N THR A 75 16.48 -8.22 -20.48
CA THR A 75 17.07 -6.90 -20.25
C THR A 75 18.58 -7.01 -20.01
N ILE A 76 19.02 -7.98 -19.21
CA ILE A 76 20.44 -8.24 -18.96
C ILE A 76 21.16 -8.66 -20.25
N GLU A 77 20.54 -9.50 -21.09
CA GLU A 77 21.13 -9.96 -22.36
C GLU A 77 21.29 -8.84 -23.39
N ASN A 78 20.40 -7.84 -23.38
CA ASN A 78 20.39 -6.74 -24.35
C ASN A 78 20.98 -5.43 -23.83
N ALA A 79 21.46 -5.39 -22.58
CA ALA A 79 21.99 -4.18 -21.97
C ALA A 79 23.29 -3.71 -22.63
N LYS A 80 23.27 -2.46 -23.11
CA LYS A 80 24.44 -1.78 -23.70
C LYS A 80 25.21 -0.93 -22.69
N ASP A 81 24.49 -0.41 -21.70
CA ASP A 81 25.03 0.40 -20.61
C ASP A 81 24.24 0.17 -19.31
N LEU A 82 24.79 0.63 -18.20
CA LEU A 82 24.21 0.46 -16.86
C LEU A 82 22.92 1.26 -16.64
N GLU A 83 22.80 2.43 -17.27
CA GLU A 83 21.65 3.30 -17.06
C GLU A 83 20.43 2.74 -17.79
N GLY A 84 20.61 2.24 -19.01
CA GLY A 84 19.61 1.50 -19.77
C GLY A 84 19.18 0.22 -19.05
N LEU A 85 20.13 -0.54 -18.49
CA LEU A 85 19.82 -1.70 -17.65
C LEU A 85 18.90 -1.31 -16.48
N LYS A 86 19.23 -0.23 -15.78
CA LYS A 86 18.44 0.28 -14.65
C LYS A 86 17.05 0.72 -15.07
N ILE A 87 16.95 1.58 -16.10
CA ILE A 87 15.67 2.14 -16.57
C ILE A 87 14.72 1.02 -17.02
N ILE A 88 15.23 0.05 -17.78
CA ILE A 88 14.40 -1.03 -18.31
C ILE A 88 13.99 -1.98 -17.20
N LEU A 89 14.91 -2.37 -16.30
CA LEU A 89 14.57 -3.24 -15.17
C LEU A 89 13.56 -2.58 -14.25
N GLU A 90 13.72 -1.31 -13.89
CA GLU A 90 12.75 -0.58 -13.06
C GLU A 90 11.42 -0.32 -13.79
N GLY A 91 11.46 -0.04 -15.10
CA GLY A 91 10.27 0.30 -15.89
C GLY A 91 9.42 -0.91 -16.28
N GLU A 92 10.02 -1.86 -17.00
CA GLU A 92 9.30 -2.98 -17.62
C GLU A 92 8.84 -4.00 -16.58
N THR A 93 9.62 -4.28 -15.54
CA THR A 93 9.18 -5.21 -14.47
C THR A 93 7.99 -4.65 -13.71
N ASN A 94 7.99 -3.35 -13.39
CA ASN A 94 6.87 -2.68 -12.74
C ASN A 94 5.64 -2.63 -13.64
N LYS A 95 5.82 -2.39 -14.94
CA LYS A 95 4.72 -2.35 -15.90
C LYS A 95 4.07 -3.73 -16.04
N ALA A 96 4.86 -4.77 -16.29
CA ALA A 96 4.38 -6.13 -16.43
C ALA A 96 3.60 -6.59 -15.19
N LEU A 97 4.11 -6.25 -14.01
CA LEU A 97 3.45 -6.58 -12.74
C LEU A 97 2.10 -5.87 -12.56
N ARG A 98 2.00 -4.59 -12.96
CA ARG A 98 0.72 -3.86 -12.96
C ARG A 98 -0.29 -4.49 -13.91
N GLU A 99 0.15 -4.90 -15.10
CA GLU A 99 -0.70 -5.56 -16.10
C GLU A 99 -1.21 -6.91 -15.56
N TYR A 100 -0.33 -7.72 -14.97
CA TYR A 100 -0.72 -8.99 -14.36
C TYR A 100 -1.76 -8.81 -13.24
N ILE A 101 -1.58 -7.83 -12.34
CA ILE A 101 -2.55 -7.54 -11.26
C ILE A 101 -3.90 -7.09 -11.84
N LYS A 102 -3.89 -6.28 -12.90
CA LYS A 102 -5.11 -5.82 -13.55
C LYS A 102 -5.90 -6.98 -14.15
N GLU A 103 -5.21 -7.98 -14.68
CA GLU A 103 -5.82 -9.15 -15.30
C GLU A 103 -6.25 -10.22 -14.28
N HIS A 104 -5.54 -10.35 -13.15
CA HIS A 104 -5.70 -11.46 -12.20
C HIS A 104 -6.30 -11.03 -10.84
N GLY A 105 -6.70 -9.76 -10.66
CA GLY A 105 -7.58 -9.31 -9.58
C GLY A 105 -7.06 -9.52 -8.15
N GLU A 106 -7.89 -10.13 -7.30
CA GLU A 106 -7.64 -10.34 -5.85
C GLU A 106 -6.58 -11.41 -5.57
N GLU A 107 -6.49 -12.47 -6.39
CA GLU A 107 -5.50 -13.54 -6.18
C GLU A 107 -4.06 -13.00 -6.22
N ALA A 108 -3.75 -12.13 -7.18
CA ALA A 108 -2.44 -11.49 -7.28
C ALA A 108 -2.14 -10.57 -6.08
N ARG A 109 -3.16 -9.95 -5.48
CA ARG A 109 -3.03 -9.07 -4.29
C ARG A 109 -2.82 -9.88 -3.02
N ASP A 110 -3.54 -10.98 -2.82
CA ASP A 110 -3.38 -11.85 -1.65
C ASP A 110 -2.00 -12.53 -1.64
N ILE A 111 -1.51 -12.97 -2.80
CA ILE A 111 -0.15 -13.50 -2.95
C ILE A 111 0.91 -12.45 -2.62
N SER A 112 0.65 -11.18 -2.98
CA SER A 112 1.53 -10.03 -2.71
C SER A 112 1.52 -9.62 -1.23
N VAL A 113 0.43 -9.84 -0.50
CA VAL A 113 0.30 -9.49 0.92
C VAL A 113 0.91 -10.60 1.79
N ASP A 114 0.60 -11.87 1.53
CA ASP A 114 0.93 -12.97 2.45
C ASP A 114 2.39 -13.43 2.39
N LYS A 115 3.10 -13.24 1.27
CA LYS A 115 4.45 -13.80 1.08
C LYS A 115 5.52 -12.82 0.63
N VAL A 116 5.13 -11.62 0.21
CA VAL A 116 6.00 -10.70 -0.55
C VAL A 116 6.40 -9.45 0.25
N GLY A 117 5.69 -9.16 1.34
CA GLY A 117 6.03 -8.07 2.25
C GLY A 117 5.54 -6.70 1.77
N MET A 118 5.14 -5.87 2.74
CA MET A 118 4.47 -4.57 2.59
C MET A 118 5.19 -3.58 1.66
N HIS A 119 6.51 -3.71 1.49
CA HIS A 119 7.35 -2.77 0.75
C HIS A 119 7.06 -2.77 -0.76
N ALA A 120 6.78 -3.94 -1.34
CA ALA A 120 6.50 -4.06 -2.76
C ALA A 120 5.11 -3.52 -3.11
N ILE A 121 4.14 -3.69 -2.20
CA ILE A 121 2.78 -3.16 -2.34
C ILE A 121 2.81 -1.62 -2.34
N LYS A 122 3.62 -1.01 -1.47
CA LYS A 122 3.80 0.45 -1.42
C LYS A 122 4.34 1.02 -2.74
N GLN A 123 5.15 0.28 -3.49
CA GLN A 123 5.66 0.70 -4.80
C GLN A 123 4.70 0.39 -5.97
N MET A 124 3.85 -0.64 -5.83
CA MET A 124 2.93 -1.07 -6.89
C MET A 124 1.63 -0.27 -6.98
N LEU A 125 1.23 0.42 -5.91
CA LEU A 125 0.00 1.20 -5.92
C LEU A 125 0.08 2.36 -6.91
N ASN A 126 -0.99 2.56 -7.66
CA ASN A 126 -1.17 3.77 -8.44
C ASN A 126 -1.21 4.95 -7.44
N PRO A 127 -0.32 5.94 -7.53
CA PRO A 127 -0.32 7.08 -6.61
C PRO A 127 -1.69 7.76 -6.47
N LYS A 128 -2.52 7.70 -7.53
CA LYS A 128 -3.90 8.19 -7.52
C LYS A 128 -4.83 7.40 -6.60
N GLU A 129 -4.65 6.09 -6.47
CA GLU A 129 -5.46 5.25 -5.58
C GLU A 129 -5.12 5.49 -4.12
N LEU A 130 -3.82 5.57 -3.80
CA LEU A 130 -3.37 5.95 -2.45
C LEU A 130 -3.87 7.34 -2.05
N GLN A 131 -3.71 8.32 -2.94
CA GLN A 131 -4.20 9.67 -2.71
C GLN A 131 -5.73 9.69 -2.51
N LYS A 132 -6.47 8.86 -3.24
CA LYS A 132 -7.93 8.74 -3.07
C LYS A 132 -8.29 8.15 -1.70
N ILE A 133 -7.61 7.09 -1.28
CA ILE A 133 -7.81 6.48 0.04
C ILE A 133 -7.52 7.51 1.13
N GLU A 134 -6.36 8.17 1.07
CA GLU A 134 -5.97 9.22 2.02
C GLU A 134 -6.99 10.35 2.08
N THR A 135 -7.46 10.84 0.93
CA THR A 135 -8.46 11.90 0.87
C THR A 135 -9.77 11.49 1.54
N ILE A 136 -10.30 10.30 1.25
CA ILE A 136 -11.55 9.82 1.83
C ILE A 136 -11.40 9.63 3.35
N THR A 137 -10.31 9.02 3.79
CA THR A 137 -10.02 8.82 5.22
C THR A 137 -9.87 10.15 5.96
N HIS A 138 -9.18 11.13 5.36
CA HIS A 138 -8.98 12.46 5.94
C HIS A 138 -10.28 13.25 6.08
N GLU A 139 -11.09 13.32 5.02
CA GLU A 139 -12.38 14.02 5.07
C GLU A 139 -13.35 13.35 6.06
N TYR A 140 -13.33 12.02 6.17
CA TYR A 140 -14.10 11.33 7.19
C TYR A 140 -13.59 11.64 8.62
N GLY A 141 -12.27 11.69 8.82
CA GLY A 141 -11.67 12.09 10.09
C GLY A 141 -12.13 13.46 10.58
N LYS A 142 -12.22 14.45 9.67
CA LYS A 142 -12.78 15.78 10.00
C LYS A 142 -14.23 15.71 10.47
N VAL A 143 -15.04 14.83 9.87
CA VAL A 143 -16.42 14.62 10.30
C VAL A 143 -16.46 14.04 11.71
N LEU A 144 -15.61 13.06 12.02
CA LEU A 144 -15.50 12.48 13.36
C LEU A 144 -15.10 13.52 14.41
N GLU A 145 -14.11 14.37 14.11
CA GLU A 145 -13.72 15.48 14.99
C GLU A 145 -14.89 16.44 15.26
N ARG A 146 -15.60 16.84 14.19
CA ARG A 146 -16.76 17.74 14.30
C ARG A 146 -17.88 17.12 15.13
N VAL A 147 -18.31 15.89 14.83
CA VAL A 147 -19.40 15.26 15.58
C VAL A 147 -18.99 14.98 17.03
N GLY A 148 -17.71 14.69 17.28
CA GLY A 148 -17.17 14.52 18.64
C GLY A 148 -17.30 15.78 19.50
N GLN A 149 -17.06 16.96 18.92
CA GLN A 149 -17.27 18.24 19.60
C GLN A 149 -18.75 18.53 19.88
N GLU A 150 -19.64 18.09 18.98
CA GLU A 150 -21.07 18.37 19.06
C GLU A 150 -21.88 17.27 19.78
N THR A 151 -21.27 16.13 20.12
CA THR A 151 -22.00 14.91 20.54
C THR A 151 -22.94 15.19 21.70
N MET A 152 -22.47 15.84 22.76
CA MET A 152 -23.31 16.06 23.95
C MET A 152 -24.43 17.09 23.73
N GLN A 153 -24.33 17.95 22.71
CA GLN A 153 -25.25 19.06 22.48
C GLN A 153 -26.27 18.76 21.38
N LYS A 154 -25.85 18.08 20.31
CA LYS A 154 -26.68 17.79 19.13
C LYS A 154 -26.97 16.30 18.96
N TYR A 155 -26.05 15.43 19.37
CA TYR A 155 -26.14 13.98 19.11
C TYR A 155 -26.03 13.14 20.39
N PRO A 156 -26.84 13.42 21.42
CA PRO A 156 -26.62 12.82 22.75
C PRO A 156 -26.93 11.33 22.81
N ALA A 157 -27.63 10.78 21.80
CA ALA A 157 -27.82 9.33 21.65
C ALA A 157 -26.61 8.65 20.96
N ALA A 158 -25.55 9.41 20.65
CA ALA A 158 -24.34 8.94 19.97
C ALA A 158 -24.60 8.24 18.63
N VAL A 159 -25.67 8.64 17.94
CA VAL A 159 -26.00 8.25 16.56
C VAL A 159 -26.02 9.48 15.68
N TYR A 160 -25.61 9.32 14.43
CA TYR A 160 -25.38 10.43 13.51
C TYR A 160 -26.14 10.21 12.20
N PRO A 161 -26.71 11.26 11.58
CA PRO A 161 -27.28 11.17 10.23
C PRO A 161 -26.22 10.77 9.20
N GLN A 162 -26.56 9.88 8.27
CA GLN A 162 -25.70 9.51 7.15
C GLN A 162 -25.36 10.70 6.25
N SER A 163 -26.25 11.68 6.11
CA SER A 163 -26.00 12.90 5.33
C SER A 163 -24.81 13.74 5.83
N LEU A 164 -24.31 13.50 7.04
CA LEU A 164 -23.10 14.13 7.54
C LEU A 164 -21.81 13.57 6.91
N LEU A 165 -21.88 12.38 6.33
CA LEU A 165 -20.73 11.72 5.72
C LEU A 165 -20.33 12.45 4.41
N PRO A 166 -19.01 12.60 4.16
CA PRO A 166 -18.53 13.26 2.94
C PRO A 166 -18.67 12.38 1.69
N TYR A 167 -18.85 11.08 1.89
CA TYR A 167 -19.02 10.05 0.86
C TYR A 167 -20.03 9.01 1.33
N PRO A 168 -20.62 8.21 0.42
CA PRO A 168 -21.40 7.03 0.78
C PRO A 168 -20.66 6.14 1.79
N LYS A 169 -21.41 5.57 2.73
CA LYS A 169 -20.88 4.80 3.86
C LYS A 169 -19.99 3.64 3.39
N GLU A 170 -20.41 2.95 2.35
CA GLU A 170 -19.71 1.80 1.75
C GLU A 170 -18.37 2.21 1.13
N ILE A 171 -18.29 3.44 0.58
CA ILE A 171 -17.06 3.98 0.01
C ILE A 171 -16.04 4.30 1.12
N ILE A 172 -16.51 4.85 2.23
CA ILE A 172 -15.66 5.15 3.40
C ILE A 172 -15.17 3.85 4.03
N GLU A 173 -16.07 2.88 4.24
CA GLU A 173 -15.73 1.57 4.79
C GLU A 173 -14.66 0.88 3.94
N LYS A 174 -14.83 0.88 2.61
CA LYS A 174 -13.84 0.34 1.69
C LYS A 174 -12.49 1.07 1.83
N ALA A 175 -12.48 2.41 1.82
CA ALA A 175 -11.25 3.18 1.92
C ALA A 175 -10.49 2.91 3.24
N LEU A 176 -11.20 2.79 4.36
CA LEU A 176 -10.58 2.46 5.66
C LEU A 176 -10.00 1.04 5.66
N ASN A 177 -10.74 0.06 5.13
CA ASN A 177 -10.25 -1.32 5.01
C ASN A 177 -9.06 -1.45 4.06
N ASP A 178 -9.09 -0.73 2.93
CA ASP A 178 -7.96 -0.66 2.00
C ASP A 178 -6.75 -0.02 2.69
N GLY A 179 -6.95 1.08 3.43
CA GLY A 179 -5.91 1.76 4.20
C GLY A 179 -5.21 0.85 5.22
N LEU A 180 -5.95 -0.02 5.92
CA LEU A 180 -5.38 -0.99 6.87
C LEU A 180 -4.37 -1.96 6.24
N ARG A 181 -4.43 -2.17 4.92
CA ARG A 181 -3.49 -3.04 4.20
C ARG A 181 -2.13 -2.39 3.97
N TYR A 182 -2.01 -1.07 4.18
CA TYR A 182 -0.82 -0.29 3.82
C TYR A 182 -0.12 0.37 5.01
N ILE A 183 -0.78 0.41 6.16
CA ILE A 183 -0.28 1.04 7.38
C ILE A 183 0.46 -0.03 8.20
N GLU A 184 1.69 0.29 8.63
CA GLU A 184 2.48 -0.59 9.51
C GLU A 184 2.52 -0.08 10.96
N ASP A 185 2.21 1.20 11.16
CA ASP A 185 2.17 1.80 12.49
C ASP A 185 0.96 1.28 13.29
N GLU A 186 1.25 0.58 14.39
CA GLU A 186 0.22 -0.08 15.22
C GLU A 186 -0.80 0.92 15.80
N LYS A 187 -0.38 2.13 16.15
CA LYS A 187 -1.30 3.16 16.68
C LYS A 187 -2.23 3.65 15.58
N MET A 188 -1.71 3.84 14.37
CA MET A 188 -2.49 4.25 13.21
C MET A 188 -3.46 3.14 12.78
N ILE A 189 -3.05 1.86 12.81
CA ILE A 189 -3.95 0.71 12.62
C ILE A 189 -5.09 0.75 13.64
N ALA A 190 -4.78 0.94 14.92
CA ALA A 190 -5.80 1.02 15.97
C ALA A 190 -6.78 2.19 15.74
N ASN A 191 -6.27 3.35 15.33
CA ASN A 191 -7.10 4.51 15.00
C ASN A 191 -8.05 4.23 13.83
N ILE A 192 -7.58 3.61 12.75
CA ILE A 192 -8.43 3.26 11.60
C ILE A 192 -9.49 2.22 11.98
N LYS A 193 -9.15 1.24 12.83
CA LYS A 193 -10.14 0.28 13.36
C LYS A 193 -11.21 0.98 14.21
N ASN A 194 -10.83 1.99 15.01
CA ASN A 194 -11.78 2.81 15.74
C ASN A 194 -12.69 3.60 14.79
N CYS A 195 -12.13 4.19 13.72
CA CYS A 195 -12.91 4.88 12.69
C CYS A 195 -13.95 3.95 12.04
N LEU A 196 -13.58 2.70 11.72
CA LEU A 196 -14.52 1.69 11.21
C LEU A 196 -15.64 1.40 12.21
N ALA A 197 -15.32 1.24 13.50
CA ALA A 197 -16.32 1.03 14.53
C ALA A 197 -17.28 2.23 14.67
N PHE A 198 -16.75 3.46 14.59
CA PHE A 198 -17.58 4.67 14.65
C PHE A 198 -18.49 4.86 13.44
N LEU A 199 -18.12 4.33 12.27
CA LEU A 199 -18.94 4.38 11.06
C LEU A 199 -20.30 3.70 11.25
N ILE A 200 -20.40 2.71 12.14
CA ILE A 200 -21.65 2.02 12.48
C ILE A 200 -22.68 3.00 13.06
N ALA A 201 -22.24 4.02 13.80
CA ALA A 201 -23.11 5.02 14.43
C ALA A 201 -23.76 5.98 13.42
N PHE A 202 -23.30 6.00 12.16
CA PHE A 202 -23.94 6.76 11.08
C PHE A 202 -25.07 5.93 10.47
N ILE A 203 -26.30 6.29 10.81
CA ILE A 203 -27.54 5.59 10.46
C ILE A 203 -28.44 6.47 9.60
N ASP A 204 -29.59 5.93 9.19
CA ASP A 204 -30.60 6.69 8.45
C ASP A 204 -30.92 8.02 9.14
N ASP A 205 -31.07 9.07 8.32
CA ASP A 205 -31.24 10.44 8.79
C ASP A 205 -32.48 10.63 9.65
N GLU A 206 -33.62 10.04 9.26
CA GLU A 206 -34.86 10.17 10.02
C GLU A 206 -34.73 9.49 11.38
N GLU A 207 -34.14 8.29 11.39
CA GLU A 207 -33.92 7.54 12.62
C GLU A 207 -32.91 8.23 13.57
N ALA A 208 -31.80 8.73 13.04
CA ALA A 208 -30.81 9.47 13.82
C ALA A 208 -31.42 10.72 14.45
N ASN A 209 -32.16 11.50 13.66
CA ASN A 209 -32.80 12.73 14.13
C ASN A 209 -33.84 12.44 15.20
N LYS A 210 -34.62 11.37 15.03
CA LYS A 210 -35.61 10.92 16.02
C LYS A 210 -34.95 10.57 17.35
N ARG A 211 -33.98 9.65 17.35
CA ARG A 211 -33.33 9.16 18.59
C ARG A 211 -32.63 10.28 19.36
N ASN A 212 -31.93 11.17 18.64
CA ASN A 212 -31.27 12.32 19.27
C ASN A 212 -32.28 13.32 19.84
N SER A 213 -33.37 13.59 19.12
CA SER A 213 -34.42 14.51 19.59
C SER A 213 -35.15 13.97 20.81
N GLU A 214 -35.44 12.67 20.85
CA GLU A 214 -36.06 12.01 22.01
C GLU A 214 -35.20 12.17 23.27
N LEU A 215 -33.88 11.97 23.15
CA LEU A 215 -32.98 12.10 24.29
C LEU A 215 -32.80 13.56 24.72
N LEU A 216 -32.66 14.51 23.78
CA LEU A 216 -32.57 15.95 24.06
C LEU A 216 -33.79 16.48 24.83
N ASN A 217 -34.97 15.96 24.51
CA ASN A 217 -36.22 16.35 25.15
C ASN A 217 -36.53 15.54 26.42
N SER A 218 -35.72 14.52 26.74
CA SER A 218 -35.91 13.74 27.95
C SER A 218 -35.53 14.54 29.19
N LYS A 219 -36.41 14.50 30.19
CA LYS A 219 -36.21 15.22 31.46
C LYS A 219 -34.95 14.76 32.19
N GLU A 220 -34.65 13.47 32.14
CA GLU A 220 -33.46 12.87 32.75
C GLU A 220 -32.16 13.42 32.13
N PHE A 221 -32.11 13.55 30.81
CA PHE A 221 -30.94 14.12 30.13
C PHE A 221 -30.77 15.60 30.46
N GLN A 222 -31.86 16.39 30.44
CA GLN A 222 -31.79 17.81 30.80
C GLN A 222 -31.36 18.03 32.25
N ASP A 223 -31.84 17.21 33.17
CA ASP A 223 -31.45 17.29 34.58
C ASP A 223 -29.97 16.87 34.78
N ALA A 224 -29.48 15.88 34.02
CA ALA A 224 -28.08 15.47 34.02
C ALA A 224 -27.16 16.59 33.48
N VAL A 225 -27.54 17.26 32.39
CA VAL A 225 -26.78 18.39 31.81
C VAL A 225 -26.74 19.56 32.79
N LYS A 226 -27.87 19.93 33.40
CA LYS A 226 -27.92 21.00 34.43
C LYS A 226 -27.02 20.71 35.62
N LYS A 227 -26.99 19.46 36.10
CA LYS A 227 -26.15 19.03 37.22
C LYS A 227 -24.65 19.05 36.89
N ARG A 228 -24.28 18.90 35.62
CA ARG A 228 -22.89 19.00 35.17
C ARG A 228 -22.44 20.46 35.09
N LEU A 229 -23.27 21.33 34.49
CA LEU A 229 -23.01 22.77 34.38
C LEU A 229 -22.95 23.50 35.73
N SER A 230 -23.65 22.99 36.76
CA SER A 230 -23.57 23.56 38.11
C SER A 230 -22.30 23.16 38.88
N LYS A 231 -21.64 22.06 38.49
CA LYS A 231 -20.37 21.61 39.09
C LYS A 231 -19.15 22.29 38.48
N ASP A 232 -19.19 22.63 37.20
CA ASP A 232 -18.07 23.30 36.52
C ASP A 232 -17.97 24.82 36.88
N ASN A 233 -18.96 25.36 37.60
CA ASN A 233 -19.03 26.75 38.05
C ASN A 233 -18.76 26.92 39.57
N GLN A 234 -18.23 25.89 40.24
CA GLN A 234 -17.75 25.92 41.64
C GLN A 234 -16.25 25.66 41.68
#